data_AF-M0NAF6-F1
#
_entry.id   AF-M0NAF6-F1
#
_cell.length_a   1.000
_cell.length_b   1.000
_cell.length_c   1.000
_cell.angle_alpha   90.00
_cell.angle_beta   90.00
_cell.angle_gamma   90.00
#
_symmetry.space_group_name_H-M   'P 1'
#
loop_
_entity.id
_entity.type
_entity.pdbx_description
1 polymer ?
#
loop_
_entity_poly.entity_id
_entity_poly.type
_entity_poly.pdbx_seq_one_letter_code
_entity_poly.pdbx_strand_id
1 'polypeptide(L)'
;MSSADTGTDPTSASAVDVRSDPLFIDTGAFFAYYNERDEHHETARAVFQAIRVGDLAYSPLYTTRFVLAELATLLLYKVDHATATQALG
;
A
#
# COMPACT_ATOMS: atom_id res chain seq x y z
N MET A 1 -17.54 45.11 34.15
CA MET A 1 -16.34 45.15 33.27
C MET A 1 -15.37 44.09 33.77
N SER A 2 -14.84 43.30 32.83
CA SER A 2 -13.71 42.35 32.94
C SER A 2 -13.79 41.18 33.90
N SER A 3 -13.34 39.97 33.56
CA SER A 3 -12.95 39.33 32.30
C SER A 3 -12.86 37.84 32.62
N ALA A 4 -13.30 36.99 31.71
CA ALA A 4 -13.14 35.54 31.81
C ALA A 4 -11.66 35.18 31.70
N ASP A 5 -11.18 34.32 32.62
CA ASP A 5 -9.89 33.66 32.51
C ASP A 5 -10.11 32.26 31.94
N THR A 6 -9.92 32.15 30.62
CA THR A 6 -9.84 30.90 29.89
C THR A 6 -8.46 30.28 30.11
N GLY A 7 -8.36 29.41 31.11
CA GLY A 7 -7.25 28.48 31.27
C GLY A 7 -7.32 27.41 30.19
N THR A 8 -6.70 27.69 29.04
CA THR A 8 -6.47 26.71 27.97
C THR A 8 -5.49 25.66 28.47
N ASP A 9 -5.97 24.43 28.55
CA ASP A 9 -5.21 23.23 28.87
C ASP A 9 -4.19 22.95 27.73
N PRO A 10 -2.87 22.95 27.97
CA PRO A 10 -1.87 22.81 26.90
C PRO A 10 -1.68 21.36 26.42
N THR A 11 -2.53 20.41 26.81
CA THR A 11 -2.43 18.99 26.40
C THR A 11 -3.23 18.68 25.13
N SER A 12 -3.46 19.68 24.27
CA SER A 12 -4.03 19.47 22.92
C SER A 12 -2.92 19.41 21.86
N ALA A 13 -1.90 18.61 22.09
CA ALA A 13 -1.13 18.05 20.97
C ALA A 13 -1.92 16.84 20.44
N SER A 14 -3.03 17.13 19.78
CA SER A 14 -3.75 16.21 18.92
C SER A 14 -2.72 15.51 18.05
N ALA A 15 -2.50 14.21 18.28
CA ALA A 15 -1.81 13.36 17.31
C ALA A 15 -2.43 13.69 15.96
N VAL A 16 -1.61 14.17 15.02
CA VAL A 16 -2.07 14.42 13.66
C VAL A 16 -2.76 13.13 13.23
N ASP A 17 -4.07 13.18 13.04
CA ASP A 17 -4.81 12.11 12.39
C ASP A 17 -4.26 12.06 10.97
N VAL A 18 -3.20 11.26 10.77
CA VAL A 18 -2.61 11.02 9.46
C VAL A 18 -3.65 10.22 8.70
N ARG A 19 -4.61 10.93 8.12
CA ARG A 19 -5.59 10.34 7.23
C ARG A 19 -4.82 9.67 6.11
N SER A 20 -4.88 8.36 6.10
CA SER A 20 -4.33 7.55 5.04
C SER A 20 -5.43 7.35 3.99
N ASP A 21 -5.07 7.50 2.73
CA ASP A 21 -6.02 7.29 1.65
C ASP A 21 -6.18 5.78 1.41
N PRO A 22 -7.41 5.25 1.29
CA PRO A 22 -7.59 3.87 0.90
C PRO A 22 -7.10 3.66 -0.55
N LEU A 23 -6.41 2.53 -0.79
CA LEU A 23 -5.82 2.24 -2.10
C LEU A 23 -6.24 0.85 -2.60
N PHE A 24 -6.73 0.77 -3.83
CA PHE A 24 -6.95 -0.50 -4.52
C PHE A 24 -5.70 -0.89 -5.32
N ILE A 25 -5.23 -2.12 -5.16
CA ILE A 25 -4.08 -2.67 -5.87
C ILE A 25 -4.58 -3.64 -6.94
N ASP A 26 -4.26 -3.30 -8.18
CA ASP A 26 -4.58 -4.08 -9.37
C ASP A 26 -3.49 -5.11 -9.72
N THR A 27 -3.82 -6.04 -10.62
CA THR A 27 -2.94 -7.14 -11.05
C THR A 27 -1.57 -6.65 -11.51
N GLY A 28 -1.53 -5.57 -12.32
CA GLY A 28 -0.29 -5.05 -12.89
C GLY A 28 0.75 -4.63 -11.84
N ALA A 29 0.31 -4.02 -10.73
CA ALA A 29 1.20 -3.60 -9.65
C ALA A 29 1.86 -4.79 -8.95
N PHE A 30 1.09 -5.86 -8.69
CA PHE A 30 1.64 -7.10 -8.14
C PHE A 30 2.54 -7.81 -9.14
N PHE A 31 2.12 -7.90 -10.41
CA PHE A 31 2.89 -8.57 -11.46
C PHE A 31 4.26 -7.92 -11.62
N ALA A 32 4.32 -6.59 -11.72
CA ALA A 32 5.58 -5.85 -11.78
C ALA A 32 6.44 -6.08 -10.52
N TYR A 33 5.84 -6.14 -9.33
CA TYR A 33 6.57 -6.40 -8.08
C TYR A 33 7.30 -7.77 -8.08
N TYR A 34 6.70 -8.81 -8.65
CA TYR A 34 7.26 -10.16 -8.68
C TYR A 34 8.11 -10.47 -9.92
N ASN A 35 7.81 -9.86 -11.07
CA ASN A 35 8.55 -10.09 -12.31
C ASN A 35 9.75 -9.15 -12.44
N GLU A 36 10.96 -9.64 -12.14
CA GLU A 36 12.22 -8.87 -12.23
C GLU A 36 12.52 -8.32 -13.63
N ARG A 37 11.90 -8.89 -14.67
CA ARG A 37 12.07 -8.44 -16.07
C ARG A 37 11.05 -7.41 -16.50
N ASP A 38 10.09 -7.06 -15.64
CA ASP A 38 9.09 -6.04 -15.92
C ASP A 38 9.74 -4.65 -15.90
N GLU A 39 9.40 -3.79 -16.87
CA GLU A 39 9.96 -2.44 -16.95
C GLU A 39 9.60 -1.57 -15.74
N HIS A 40 8.52 -1.93 -15.02
CA HIS A 40 8.07 -1.24 -13.81
C HIS A 40 8.49 -1.95 -12.52
N HIS A 41 9.36 -2.97 -12.58
CA HIS A 41 9.76 -3.75 -11.40
C HIS A 41 10.27 -2.87 -10.26
N GLU A 42 11.28 -2.05 -10.53
CA GLU A 42 11.89 -1.17 -9.52
C GLU A 42 10.89 -0.14 -8.96
N THR A 43 10.06 0.42 -9.83
CA THR A 43 9.00 1.36 -9.43
C THR A 43 8.00 0.69 -8.51
N ALA A 44 7.53 -0.52 -8.84
CA ALA A 44 6.63 -1.27 -8.00
C ALA A 44 7.28 -1.56 -6.63
N ARG A 45 8.52 -2.08 -6.60
CA ARG A 45 9.23 -2.32 -5.33
C ARG A 45 9.35 -1.06 -4.48
N ALA A 46 9.70 0.07 -5.07
CA ALA A 46 9.83 1.34 -4.38
C ALA A 46 8.49 1.82 -3.78
N VAL A 47 7.39 1.74 -4.54
CA VAL A 47 6.05 2.13 -4.05
C VAL A 47 5.59 1.23 -2.91
N PHE A 48 5.68 -0.10 -3.06
CA PHE A 48 5.30 -1.03 -1.99
C PHE A 48 6.15 -0.82 -0.74
N GLN A 49 7.46 -0.54 -0.89
CA GLN A 49 8.33 -0.23 0.23
C GLN A 49 7.94 1.09 0.91
N ALA A 50 7.68 2.14 0.14
CA ALA A 50 7.29 3.45 0.66
C ALA A 50 5.95 3.39 1.42
N ILE A 51 4.98 2.61 0.93
CA ILE A 51 3.74 2.31 1.67
C ILE A 51 4.05 1.56 2.96
N ARG A 52 4.90 0.53 2.90
CA ARG A 52 5.24 -0.31 4.06
C ARG A 52 5.92 0.47 5.19
N VAL A 53 6.80 1.42 4.86
CA VAL A 53 7.51 2.24 5.87
C VAL A 53 6.74 3.51 6.26
N GLY A 54 5.60 3.79 5.60
CA GLY A 54 4.75 4.94 5.92
C GLY A 54 5.14 6.25 5.21
N ASP A 55 6.07 6.22 4.26
CA ASP A 55 6.42 7.37 3.42
C ASP A 55 5.27 7.71 2.45
N LEU A 56 4.49 6.70 2.05
CA LEU A 56 3.21 6.87 1.35
C LEU A 56 2.07 6.45 2.29
N ALA A 57 1.25 7.41 2.70
CA ALA A 57 0.13 7.20 3.62
C ALA A 57 -1.08 6.57 2.92
N TYR A 58 -0.94 5.32 2.44
CA TYR A 58 -2.04 4.54 1.87
C TYR A 58 -2.47 3.43 2.83
N SER A 59 -3.71 3.52 3.32
CA SER A 59 -4.31 2.52 4.20
C SER A 59 -5.82 2.74 4.34
N PRO A 60 -6.66 1.68 4.33
CA PRO A 60 -6.29 0.29 4.09
C PRO A 60 -5.99 0.00 2.61
N LEU A 61 -5.25 -1.08 2.36
CA LEU A 61 -5.00 -1.61 1.02
C LEU A 61 -6.05 -2.66 0.66
N TYR A 62 -6.66 -2.52 -0.52
CA TYR A 62 -7.68 -3.42 -1.03
C TYR A 62 -7.22 -4.12 -2.30
N THR A 63 -7.70 -5.33 -2.50
CA THR A 63 -7.66 -6.02 -3.79
C THR A 63 -8.84 -6.99 -3.87
N THR A 64 -9.00 -7.73 -4.96
CA THR A 64 -10.07 -8.72 -5.11
C THR A 64 -9.53 -10.11 -5.41
N ARG A 65 -10.37 -11.13 -5.19
CA ARG A 65 -10.07 -12.50 -5.64
C ARG A 65 -9.86 -12.61 -7.15
N PHE A 66 -10.47 -11.73 -7.95
CA PHE A 66 -10.28 -11.70 -9.40
C PHE A 66 -8.86 -11.23 -9.76
N VAL A 67 -8.37 -10.17 -9.11
CA VAL A 67 -6.97 -9.70 -9.24
C VAL A 67 -5.99 -10.81 -8.84
N LEU A 68 -6.23 -11.51 -7.73
CA LEU A 68 -5.36 -12.61 -7.29
C LEU A 68 -5.36 -13.79 -8.27
N ALA A 69 -6.52 -14.15 -8.84
CA ALA A 69 -6.62 -15.22 -9.84
C ALA A 69 -5.92 -14.87 -11.15
N GLU A 70 -6.04 -13.62 -11.60
CA GLU A 70 -5.31 -13.11 -12.76
C GLU A 70 -3.80 -13.09 -12.53
N LEU A 71 -3.36 -12.58 -11.37
CA LEU A 71 -1.95 -12.56 -10.96
C LEU A 71 -1.34 -13.96 -11.02
N ALA A 72 -2.01 -14.95 -10.43
CA ALA A 72 -1.57 -16.34 -10.45
C ALA A 72 -1.42 -16.87 -11.89
N THR A 73 -2.40 -16.58 -12.74
CA THR A 73 -2.39 -16.99 -14.15
C THR A 73 -1.25 -16.35 -14.92
N LEU A 74 -1.01 -15.04 -14.73
CA LEU A 74 0.06 -14.31 -15.40
C LEU A 74 1.44 -14.76 -14.95
N LEU A 75 1.66 -14.95 -13.64
CA LEU A 75 2.96 -15.41 -13.13
C LEU A 75 3.27 -16.84 -13.59
N LEU A 76 2.28 -17.74 -13.59
CA LEU A 76 2.45 -19.10 -14.13
C LEU A 76 2.83 -19.08 -15.62
N TYR A 77 2.25 -18.16 -16.40
CA TYR A 77 2.46 -18.11 -17.84
C TYR A 77 3.73 -17.34 -18.26
N LYS A 78 4.14 -16.33 -17.49
CA LYS A 78 5.20 -15.39 -17.87
C LYS A 78 6.47 -15.50 -17.03
N VAL A 79 6.39 -16.04 -15.83
CA VAL A 79 7.52 -16.14 -14.90
C VAL A 79 7.82 -17.61 -14.61
N ASP A 80 7.22 -18.19 -13.58
CA ASP A 80 7.31 -19.60 -13.23
C ASP A 80 6.29 -19.97 -12.13
N HIS A 81 6.17 -21.27 -11.87
CA HIS A 81 5.28 -21.81 -10.83
C HIS A 81 5.67 -21.39 -9.42
N ALA A 82 6.97 -21.33 -9.11
CA ALA A 82 7.45 -21.02 -7.76
C ALA A 82 7.05 -19.60 -7.36
N THR A 83 7.23 -18.64 -8.26
CA THR A 83 6.86 -17.23 -8.09
C THR A 83 5.34 -17.07 -7.97
N ALA A 84 4.58 -17.80 -8.79
CA ALA A 84 3.11 -17.76 -8.72
C ALA A 84 2.58 -18.27 -7.38
N THR A 85 3.15 -19.34 -6.83
CA THR A 85 2.78 -19.85 -5.50
C THR A 85 3.21 -18.87 -4.40
N GLN A 86 4.44 -18.36 -4.46
CA GLN A 86 4.93 -17.37 -3.49
C GLN A 86 4.03 -16.12 -3.41
N ALA A 87 3.48 -15.68 -4.55
CA ALA A 87 2.65 -14.48 -4.61
C ALA A 87 1.32 -14.59 -3.85
N LEU A 88 0.85 -15.81 -3.54
CA LEU A 88 -0.45 -16.05 -2.90
C LEU A 88 -0.36 -16.44 -1.41
N GLY A 89 0.84 -16.75 -0.91
CA GLY A 89 1.07 -17.16 0.50
C GLY A 89 1.69 -18.53 0.64
#